data_AF-A0A821CX07-F1
#
_entry.id   AF-A0A821CX07-F1
#
_cell.length_a   1.000
_cell.length_b   1.000
_cell.length_c   1.000
_cell.angle_alpha   90.00
_cell.angle_beta   90.00
_cell.angle_gamma   90.00
#
_symmetry.space_group_name_H-M   'P 1'
#
loop_
_entity.id
_entity.type
_entity.pdbx_description
1 polymer ?
#
loop_
_entity_poly.entity_id
_entity_poly.type
_entity_poly.pdbx_seq_one_letter_code
_entity_poly.pdbx_strand_id
1 'polypeptide(L)'
;VHEIERLLIYIRSPPIFQHLLTFIRAWAQHVGLYGQVYCYLGGYSWAILCAYICHTYLSPIKSLSSIGHFPIDEFFLLAQRFFSTFDQFNWSSQAFCLYSKSYKQMTLSDKSSVHNRGSMRILSQSPPYNNTEHSTTNCTRDLIIQGFQCVLQLLDSVNIITCEDKRNALKQILELNNDFPNEKTKSLLQLTLSSENIHELHEWIGWIKSRLVRFINDCEEECHLIIET
;
A
#
# COMPACT_ATOMS: atom_id res chain seq x y z
N VAL A 1 -3.91 -15.00 -2.59
CA VAL A 1 -5.27 -15.24 -2.04
C VAL A 1 -5.18 -15.94 -0.69
N HIS A 2 -4.52 -17.10 -0.59
CA HIS A 2 -4.37 -17.84 0.68
C HIS A 2 -3.79 -17.06 1.87
N GLU A 3 -2.83 -16.16 1.66
CA GLU A 3 -2.27 -15.39 2.80
C GLU A 3 -3.23 -14.31 3.31
N ILE A 4 -4.08 -13.74 2.44
CA ILE A 4 -5.12 -12.78 2.84
C ILE A 4 -6.23 -13.51 3.59
N GLU A 5 -6.60 -14.72 3.16
CA GLU A 5 -7.58 -15.56 3.88
C GLU A 5 -7.13 -15.86 5.31
N ARG A 6 -5.83 -16.07 5.53
CA ARG A 6 -5.27 -16.24 6.87
C ARG A 6 -5.44 -15.00 7.76
N LEU A 7 -5.47 -13.79 7.19
CA LEU A 7 -5.75 -12.58 7.96
C LEU A 7 -7.18 -12.56 8.49
N LEU A 8 -8.14 -13.13 7.74
CA LEU A 8 -9.57 -13.11 8.11
C LEU A 8 -9.84 -13.81 9.44
N ILE A 9 -9.05 -14.83 9.79
CA ILE A 9 -9.15 -15.55 11.07
C ILE A 9 -8.97 -14.61 12.26
N TYR A 10 -8.21 -13.54 12.07
CA TYR A 10 -7.90 -12.60 13.14
C TYR A 10 -8.72 -11.31 13.10
N ILE A 11 -9.47 -11.09 12.01
CA ILE A 11 -10.23 -9.87 11.78
C ILE A 11 -11.60 -9.99 12.43
N ARG A 12 -11.89 -9.08 13.38
CA ARG A 12 -13.17 -9.03 14.10
C ARG A 12 -14.39 -8.85 13.20
N SER A 13 -14.24 -8.14 12.08
CA SER A 13 -15.31 -7.96 11.08
C SER A 13 -14.76 -8.12 9.65
N PRO A 14 -14.82 -9.35 9.09
CA PRO A 14 -14.37 -9.62 7.73
C PRO A 14 -15.00 -8.74 6.65
N PRO A 15 -16.32 -8.44 6.68
CA PRO A 15 -16.92 -7.57 5.67
C PRO A 15 -16.32 -6.16 5.66
N ILE A 16 -16.15 -5.53 6.83
CA ILE A 16 -15.61 -4.17 6.92
C ILE A 16 -14.18 -4.12 6.40
N PHE A 17 -13.37 -5.10 6.78
CA PHE A 17 -12.02 -5.25 6.25
C PHE A 17 -12.00 -5.38 4.73
N GLN A 18 -12.87 -6.20 4.14
CA GLN A 18 -12.94 -6.36 2.70
C GLN A 18 -13.32 -5.06 1.99
N HIS A 19 -14.28 -4.29 2.53
CA HIS A 19 -14.64 -2.98 1.98
C HIS A 19 -13.47 -1.99 2.06
N LEU A 20 -12.78 -1.92 3.21
CA LEU A 20 -11.62 -1.03 3.39
C LEU A 20 -10.48 -1.42 2.44
N LEU A 21 -10.16 -2.71 2.37
CA LEU A 21 -9.12 -3.22 1.46
C LEU A 21 -9.46 -2.94 0.00
N THR A 22 -10.72 -3.11 -0.39
CA THR A 22 -11.18 -2.83 -1.76
C THR A 22 -11.03 -1.35 -2.08
N PHE A 23 -11.45 -0.48 -1.17
CA PHE A 23 -11.33 0.98 -1.32
C PHE A 23 -9.86 1.43 -1.41
N ILE A 24 -8.99 0.99 -0.50
CA ILE A 24 -7.57 1.35 -0.50
C ILE A 24 -6.85 0.81 -1.74
N ARG A 25 -7.19 -0.41 -2.19
CA ARG A 25 -6.63 -0.95 -3.43
C ARG A 25 -7.07 -0.17 -4.66
N ALA A 26 -8.36 0.16 -4.76
CA ALA A 26 -8.87 0.96 -5.86
C ALA A 26 -8.15 2.32 -5.91
N TRP A 27 -8.08 3.03 -4.77
CA TRP A 27 -7.30 4.26 -4.65
C TRP A 27 -5.86 4.08 -5.13
N ALA A 28 -5.11 3.12 -4.54
CA ALA A 28 -3.71 2.90 -4.87
C ALA A 28 -3.49 2.55 -6.36
N GLN A 29 -4.44 1.84 -6.98
CA GLN A 29 -4.40 1.53 -8.41
C GLN A 29 -4.66 2.78 -9.27
N HIS A 30 -5.64 3.61 -8.92
CA HIS A 30 -5.97 4.84 -9.65
C HIS A 30 -4.84 5.86 -9.64
N VAL A 31 -4.15 6.01 -8.50
CA VAL A 31 -3.01 6.93 -8.36
C VAL A 31 -1.66 6.32 -8.76
N GLY A 32 -1.64 5.07 -9.27
CA GLY A 32 -0.40 4.44 -9.76
C GLY A 32 0.56 3.90 -8.68
N LEU A 33 0.14 3.80 -7.42
CA LEU A 33 0.96 3.37 -6.28
C LEU A 33 0.78 1.88 -5.93
N TYR A 34 0.45 1.04 -6.91
CA TYR A 34 0.15 -0.38 -6.68
C TYR A 34 1.00 -1.29 -7.57
N GLY A 35 1.68 -2.26 -6.95
CA GLY A 35 2.31 -3.36 -7.67
C GLY A 35 3.79 -3.53 -7.33
N GLN A 36 4.10 -4.70 -6.75
CA GLN A 36 5.44 -5.07 -6.30
C GLN A 36 6.51 -5.06 -7.40
N VAL A 37 6.10 -5.38 -8.64
CA VAL A 37 6.96 -5.38 -9.82
C VAL A 37 7.47 -3.97 -10.16
N TYR A 38 6.69 -2.95 -9.81
CA TYR A 38 7.00 -1.52 -10.01
C TYR A 38 7.56 -0.90 -8.71
N CYS A 39 8.06 -1.72 -7.79
CA CYS A 39 8.60 -1.29 -6.50
C CYS A 39 7.59 -0.58 -5.57
N TYR A 40 6.28 -0.69 -5.82
CA TYR A 40 5.24 -0.25 -4.89
C TYR A 40 4.67 -1.41 -4.06
N LEU A 41 3.76 -1.14 -3.13
CA LEU A 41 3.17 -2.19 -2.30
C LEU A 41 2.29 -3.16 -3.10
N GLY A 42 2.45 -4.44 -2.80
CA GLY A 42 1.60 -5.52 -3.29
C GLY A 42 0.29 -5.66 -2.49
N GLY A 43 -0.65 -6.42 -3.06
CA GLY A 43 -1.99 -6.58 -2.47
C GLY A 43 -2.01 -7.20 -1.07
N TYR A 44 -1.05 -8.06 -0.73
CA TYR A 44 -0.95 -8.63 0.61
C TYR A 44 -0.52 -7.60 1.66
N SER A 45 0.39 -6.69 1.31
CA SER A 45 0.85 -5.66 2.23
C SER A 45 -0.21 -4.60 2.48
N TRP A 46 -0.93 -4.16 1.43
CA TRP A 46 -2.13 -3.35 1.61
C TRP A 46 -3.16 -4.02 2.55
N ALA A 47 -3.32 -5.35 2.45
CA ALA A 47 -4.19 -6.11 3.33
C ALA A 47 -3.69 -6.13 4.79
N ILE A 48 -2.39 -6.28 5.04
CA ILE A 48 -1.81 -6.20 6.39
C ILE A 48 -2.08 -4.81 7.01
N LEU A 49 -1.86 -3.74 6.25
CA LEU A 49 -2.11 -2.37 6.69
C LEU A 49 -3.60 -2.14 7.02
N CYS A 50 -4.51 -2.57 6.14
CA CYS A 50 -5.95 -2.48 6.37
C CYS A 50 -6.41 -3.29 7.58
N ALA A 51 -5.85 -4.50 7.79
CA ALA A 51 -6.16 -5.34 8.93
C ALA A 51 -5.78 -4.66 10.25
N TYR A 52 -4.65 -3.95 10.29
CA TYR A 52 -4.23 -3.20 11.47
C TYR A 52 -5.19 -2.07 11.81
N ILE A 53 -5.61 -1.30 10.80
CA ILE A 53 -6.59 -0.23 10.98
C ILE A 53 -7.91 -0.79 11.52
N CYS A 54 -8.36 -1.91 10.96
CA CYS A 54 -9.53 -2.62 11.47
C CYS A 54 -9.33 -3.06 12.93
N HIS A 55 -8.22 -3.70 13.29
CA HIS A 55 -7.99 -4.16 14.67
C HIS A 55 -7.91 -3.03 15.69
N THR A 56 -7.30 -1.92 15.30
CA THR A 56 -6.98 -0.80 16.19
C THR A 56 -8.19 0.11 16.40
N TYR A 57 -8.97 0.37 15.34
CA TYR A 57 -10.00 1.41 15.36
C TYR A 57 -11.44 0.86 15.33
N LEU A 58 -11.68 -0.42 15.04
CA LEU A 58 -13.01 -1.03 15.21
C LEU A 58 -13.28 -1.37 16.67
N SER A 59 -14.37 -0.79 17.20
CA SER A 59 -14.87 -1.11 18.54
C SER A 59 -15.36 -2.57 18.61
N PRO A 60 -15.09 -3.30 19.71
CA PRO A 60 -15.59 -4.66 19.92
C PRO A 60 -17.11 -4.79 19.79
N ILE A 61 -17.87 -3.78 20.26
CA ILE A 61 -19.34 -3.80 20.26
C ILE A 61 -19.91 -3.73 18.84
N LYS A 62 -19.25 -2.97 17.95
CA LYS A 62 -19.69 -2.78 16.56
C LYS A 62 -19.31 -3.95 15.64
N SER A 63 -18.36 -4.78 16.05
CA SER A 63 -18.02 -6.02 15.32
C SER A 63 -19.15 -7.07 15.33
N LEU A 64 -20.05 -6.99 16.34
CA LEU A 64 -21.13 -7.95 16.56
C LEU A 64 -22.45 -7.57 15.86
N SER A 65 -22.63 -6.31 15.44
CA SER A 65 -23.86 -5.84 14.77
C SER A 65 -23.88 -6.15 13.27
N SER A 66 -23.28 -7.27 12.85
CA SER A 66 -23.37 -7.73 11.47
C SER A 66 -24.83 -7.96 11.09
N ILE A 67 -25.17 -7.51 9.87
CA ILE A 67 -26.44 -7.67 9.15
C ILE A 67 -27.40 -6.48 9.37
N GLY A 68 -27.18 -5.39 8.62
CA GLY A 68 -28.22 -4.40 8.40
C GLY A 68 -27.69 -3.09 7.80
N HIS A 69 -26.84 -2.39 8.54
CA HIS A 69 -26.30 -1.10 8.10
C HIS A 69 -24.88 -0.90 8.60
N PHE A 70 -23.94 -0.76 7.67
CA PHE A 70 -22.60 -0.30 7.96
C PHE A 70 -22.60 1.23 7.91
N PRO A 71 -22.43 1.94 9.04
CA PRO A 71 -22.54 3.39 9.07
C PRO A 71 -21.36 4.02 8.32
N ILE A 72 -21.68 4.91 7.39
CA ILE A 72 -20.71 5.65 6.59
C ILE A 72 -19.66 6.36 7.46
N ASP A 73 -20.06 6.86 8.63
CA ASP A 73 -19.18 7.55 9.57
C ASP A 73 -18.02 6.67 10.05
N GLU A 74 -18.30 5.39 10.27
CA GLU A 74 -17.30 4.43 10.73
C GLU A 74 -16.36 4.04 9.60
N PHE A 75 -16.88 3.80 8.40
CA PHE A 75 -16.04 3.54 7.23
C PHE A 75 -15.10 4.72 6.95
N PHE A 76 -15.67 5.92 6.92
CA PHE A 76 -14.93 7.15 6.69
C PHE A 76 -13.83 7.33 7.73
N LEU A 77 -14.13 7.08 9.02
CA LEU A 77 -13.13 7.11 10.07
C LEU A 77 -12.00 6.11 9.83
N LEU A 78 -12.30 4.87 9.41
CA LEU A 78 -11.27 3.87 9.11
C LEU A 78 -10.39 4.30 7.93
N ALA A 79 -10.99 4.83 6.86
CA ALA A 79 -10.24 5.35 5.72
C ALA A 79 -9.33 6.53 6.14
N GLN A 80 -9.86 7.51 6.86
CA GLN A 80 -9.08 8.64 7.38
C GLN A 80 -7.94 8.18 8.31
N ARG A 81 -8.22 7.22 9.20
CA ARG A 81 -7.21 6.63 10.09
C ARG A 81 -6.15 5.86 9.32
N PHE A 82 -6.50 5.20 8.22
CA PHE A 82 -5.52 4.54 7.35
C PHE A 82 -4.48 5.54 6.86
N PHE A 83 -4.90 6.60 6.18
CA PHE A 83 -3.97 7.58 5.59
C PHE A 83 -3.14 8.29 6.66
N SER A 84 -3.78 8.77 7.73
CA SER A 84 -3.07 9.49 8.80
C SER A 84 -2.09 8.60 9.60
N THR A 85 -2.43 7.33 9.84
CA THR A 85 -1.53 6.41 10.56
C THR A 85 -0.27 6.13 9.76
N PHE A 86 -0.41 5.86 8.46
CA PHE A 86 0.72 5.44 7.63
C PHE A 86 1.53 6.58 7.04
N ASP A 87 0.98 7.80 6.98
CA ASP A 87 1.78 9.02 6.77
C ASP A 87 2.71 9.28 7.96
N GLN A 88 2.23 9.13 9.20
CA GLN A 88 3.01 9.40 10.41
C GLN A 88 3.95 8.26 10.82
N PHE A 89 3.83 7.08 10.20
CA PHE A 89 4.66 5.93 10.55
C PHE A 89 6.11 6.14 10.10
N ASN A 90 7.06 5.82 10.98
CA ASN A 90 8.49 6.00 10.68
C ASN A 90 9.05 4.85 9.82
N TRP A 91 8.73 4.86 8.53
CA TRP A 91 9.15 3.86 7.54
C TRP A 91 10.67 3.70 7.41
N SER A 92 11.45 4.76 7.68
CA SER A 92 12.91 4.76 7.54
C SER A 92 13.65 3.86 8.55
N SER A 93 13.03 3.65 9.71
CA SER A 93 13.67 3.01 10.87
C SER A 93 12.85 1.89 11.51
N GLN A 94 11.54 1.83 11.27
CA GLN A 94 10.65 0.85 11.88
C GLN A 94 10.13 -0.16 10.87
N ALA A 95 10.01 -1.41 11.31
CA ALA A 95 9.27 -2.44 10.60
C ALA A 95 7.83 -2.48 11.12
N PHE A 96 6.89 -2.48 10.18
CA PHE A 96 5.48 -2.60 10.49
C PHE A 96 5.09 -4.06 10.70
N CYS A 97 4.37 -4.33 11.80
CA CYS A 97 3.79 -5.63 12.09
C CYS A 97 2.38 -5.45 12.66
N LEU A 98 1.44 -6.27 12.18
CA LEU A 98 0.05 -6.25 12.62
C LEU A 98 -0.11 -6.47 14.14
N TYR A 99 0.77 -7.26 14.77
CA TYR A 99 0.71 -7.58 16.20
C TYR A 99 1.99 -7.13 16.92
N SER A 100 1.96 -5.94 17.52
CA SER A 100 3.14 -5.37 18.19
C SER A 100 3.63 -6.15 19.43
N LYS A 101 2.78 -6.97 20.07
CA LYS A 101 3.06 -7.59 21.37
C LYS A 101 3.85 -8.90 21.31
N SER A 102 3.89 -9.61 20.17
CA SER A 102 4.51 -10.93 20.07
C SER A 102 5.94 -10.91 19.51
N TYR A 103 6.39 -9.77 18.96
CA TYR A 103 7.57 -9.71 18.08
C TYR A 103 8.69 -8.78 18.55
N LYS A 104 8.66 -8.33 19.82
CA LYS A 104 9.75 -7.56 20.44
C LYS A 104 11.12 -8.25 20.45
N GLN A 105 11.23 -9.49 19.94
CA GLN A 105 12.47 -10.28 19.89
C GLN A 105 13.05 -10.49 18.48
N MET A 106 12.38 -10.09 17.39
CA MET A 106 13.07 -10.00 16.09
C MET A 106 13.82 -8.66 16.07
N THR A 107 15.01 -8.68 16.65
CA THR A 107 15.93 -7.56 16.64
C THR A 107 16.12 -7.05 15.22
N LEU A 108 16.08 -5.73 15.09
CA LEU A 108 16.40 -4.90 13.93
C LEU A 108 17.88 -5.04 13.49
N SER A 109 18.52 -6.16 13.77
CA SER A 109 19.92 -6.44 13.45
C SER A 109 20.02 -6.88 11.99
N ASP A 110 20.75 -6.07 11.23
CA ASP A 110 21.11 -6.22 9.82
C ASP A 110 20.09 -5.80 8.77
N LYS A 111 20.06 -4.48 8.49
CA LYS A 111 19.63 -3.92 7.19
C LYS A 111 20.40 -4.57 6.01
N SER A 112 21.56 -5.18 6.27
CA SER A 112 22.42 -5.89 5.32
C SER A 112 21.93 -7.30 4.96
N SER A 113 21.02 -7.91 5.74
CA SER A 113 20.48 -9.22 5.36
C SER A 113 19.55 -9.08 4.15
N VAL A 114 19.66 -9.99 3.18
CA VAL A 114 18.82 -10.02 1.97
C VAL A 114 17.32 -10.05 2.32
N HIS A 115 16.97 -10.55 3.51
CA HIS A 115 15.61 -10.64 4.04
C HIS A 115 15.03 -9.30 4.55
N ASN A 116 15.88 -8.28 4.77
CA ASN A 116 15.52 -6.96 5.30
C ASN A 116 15.62 -5.82 4.27
N ARG A 117 15.71 -6.17 2.98
CA ARG A 117 15.66 -5.21 1.86
C ARG A 117 14.30 -4.51 1.81
N GLY A 118 14.25 -3.37 1.13
CA GLY A 118 13.03 -2.58 0.96
C GLY A 118 12.95 -1.37 1.90
N SER A 119 12.52 -0.24 1.36
CA SER A 119 12.36 1.03 2.07
C SER A 119 11.05 1.15 2.86
N MET A 120 10.06 0.30 2.60
CA MET A 120 8.87 0.12 3.43
C MET A 120 8.84 -1.31 3.96
N ARG A 121 9.07 -1.47 5.27
CA ARG A 121 9.14 -2.78 5.90
C ARG A 121 7.80 -3.19 6.47
N ILE A 122 7.15 -4.17 5.84
CA ILE A 122 5.88 -4.74 6.29
C ILE A 122 6.10 -6.24 6.48
N LEU A 123 5.98 -6.71 7.72
CA LEU A 123 6.29 -8.09 8.04
C LEU A 123 5.10 -9.01 7.73
N SER A 124 5.39 -10.13 7.07
CA SER A 124 4.41 -11.22 6.90
C SER A 124 3.88 -11.69 8.26
N GLN A 125 2.65 -12.19 8.27
CA GLN A 125 2.00 -12.69 9.49
C GLN A 125 2.27 -14.16 9.78
N SER A 126 2.93 -14.86 8.85
CA SER A 126 3.35 -16.26 9.04
C SER A 126 4.87 -16.36 9.05
N PRO A 127 5.47 -17.28 9.84
CA PRO A 127 6.89 -17.61 9.70
C PRO A 127 7.23 -17.90 8.23
N PRO A 128 8.37 -17.41 7.72
CA PRO A 128 9.50 -16.82 8.45
C PRO A 128 9.40 -15.30 8.72
N TYR A 129 8.23 -14.66 8.61
CA TYR A 129 8.02 -13.23 8.91
C TYR A 129 8.86 -12.26 8.06
N ASN A 130 9.16 -12.65 6.82
CA ASN A 130 9.92 -11.83 5.89
C ASN A 130 9.24 -10.48 5.61
N ASN A 131 10.04 -9.49 5.20
CA ASN A 131 9.49 -8.28 4.61
C ASN A 131 8.74 -8.64 3.32
N THR A 132 7.44 -8.35 3.28
CA THR A 132 6.59 -8.57 2.11
C THR A 132 6.95 -7.61 0.97
N GLU A 133 7.60 -6.48 1.30
CA GLU A 133 7.85 -5.36 0.38
C GLU A 133 9.33 -5.09 0.16
N HIS A 134 10.06 -6.17 -0.13
CA HIS A 134 11.50 -6.15 -0.39
C HIS A 134 11.91 -5.40 -1.66
N SER A 135 10.97 -5.12 -2.57
CA SER A 135 11.22 -4.37 -3.81
C SER A 135 11.08 -2.86 -3.66
N THR A 136 10.55 -2.36 -2.54
CA THR A 136 10.35 -0.92 -2.34
C THR A 136 11.67 -0.16 -2.26
N THR A 137 11.74 0.97 -2.95
CA THR A 137 12.90 1.87 -2.99
C THR A 137 12.64 3.15 -2.18
N ASN A 138 13.62 4.03 -1.97
CA ASN A 138 13.33 5.28 -1.27
C ASN A 138 12.39 6.16 -2.11
N CYS A 139 12.61 6.24 -3.43
CA CYS A 139 11.73 7.04 -4.28
C CYS A 139 10.28 6.56 -4.22
N THR A 140 10.06 5.25 -4.36
CA THR A 140 8.71 4.67 -4.31
C THR A 140 8.07 4.79 -2.93
N ARG A 141 8.83 4.62 -1.83
CA ARG A 141 8.34 4.95 -0.47
C ARG A 141 7.86 6.40 -0.40
N ASP A 142 8.68 7.32 -0.86
CA ASP A 142 8.39 8.76 -0.72
C ASP A 142 7.17 9.15 -1.57
N LEU A 143 6.99 8.56 -2.76
CA LEU A 143 5.78 8.71 -3.57
C LEU A 143 4.52 8.15 -2.86
N ILE A 144 4.64 7.02 -2.17
CA ILE A 144 3.52 6.46 -1.40
C ILE A 144 3.12 7.37 -0.24
N ILE A 145 4.11 7.91 0.49
CA ILE A 145 3.88 8.88 1.56
C ILE A 145 3.25 10.16 1.00
N GLN A 146 3.73 10.67 -0.13
CA GLN A 146 3.11 11.81 -0.82
C GLN A 146 1.66 11.52 -1.23
N GLY A 147 1.37 10.30 -1.70
CA GLY A 147 0.00 9.87 -1.98
C GLY A 147 -0.90 9.92 -0.74
N PHE A 148 -0.41 9.48 0.43
CA PHE A 148 -1.15 9.61 1.69
C PHE A 148 -1.38 11.07 2.07
N GLN A 149 -0.37 11.92 1.91
CA GLN A 149 -0.46 13.35 2.21
C GLN A 149 -1.46 14.08 1.30
N CYS A 150 -1.49 13.75 0.01
CA CYS A 150 -2.46 14.28 -0.94
C CYS A 150 -3.90 13.97 -0.49
N VAL A 151 -4.16 12.74 -0.05
CA VAL A 151 -5.49 12.37 0.49
C VAL A 151 -5.80 13.15 1.76
N LEU A 152 -4.85 13.31 2.67
CA LEU A 152 -5.07 14.06 3.91
C LEU A 152 -5.37 15.54 3.64
N GLN A 153 -4.64 16.17 2.71
CA GLN A 153 -4.88 17.54 2.27
C GLN A 153 -6.27 17.70 1.62
N LEU A 154 -6.68 16.73 0.79
CA LEU A 154 -8.04 16.70 0.25
C LEU A 154 -9.07 16.67 1.38
N LEU A 155 -8.91 15.77 2.36
CA LEU A 155 -9.81 15.63 3.50
C LEU A 155 -9.87 16.88 4.40
N ASP A 156 -8.78 17.64 4.51
CA ASP A 156 -8.74 18.91 5.23
C ASP A 156 -9.47 20.04 4.48
N SER A 157 -9.54 19.95 3.14
CA SER A 157 -10.17 20.97 2.29
C SER A 157 -11.67 20.76 2.04
N VAL A 158 -12.17 19.53 2.19
CA VAL A 158 -13.57 19.20 1.93
C VAL A 158 -14.42 19.27 3.20
N ASN A 159 -15.70 19.61 3.04
CA ASN A 159 -16.66 19.45 4.14
C ASN A 159 -16.85 17.95 4.42
N ILE A 160 -16.92 17.57 5.69
CA ILE A 160 -17.09 16.19 6.15
C ILE A 160 -18.14 16.08 7.29
N ILE A 161 -19.00 17.08 7.43
CA ILE A 161 -19.97 17.15 8.54
C ILE A 161 -21.10 16.12 8.34
N THR A 162 -21.69 16.06 7.14
CA THR A 162 -22.82 15.18 6.88
C THR A 162 -22.41 13.81 6.34
N CYS A 163 -23.33 12.85 6.35
CA CYS A 163 -23.11 11.55 5.73
C CYS A 163 -22.86 11.65 4.21
N GLU A 164 -23.51 12.59 3.53
CA GLU A 164 -23.35 12.78 2.08
C GLU A 164 -22.01 13.43 1.76
N ASP A 165 -21.59 14.40 2.56
CA ASP A 165 -20.26 15.01 2.47
C ASP A 165 -19.14 13.97 2.57
N LYS A 166 -19.25 13.03 3.53
CA LYS A 166 -18.30 11.92 3.69
C LYS A 166 -18.29 10.96 2.50
N ARG A 167 -19.45 10.67 1.91
CA ARG A 167 -19.52 9.85 0.67
C ARG A 167 -18.85 10.56 -0.48
N ASN A 168 -19.10 11.86 -0.63
CA ASN A 168 -18.49 12.68 -1.67
C ASN A 168 -16.97 12.74 -1.50
N ALA A 169 -16.47 12.92 -0.26
CA ALA A 169 -15.05 12.90 0.05
C ALA A 169 -14.40 11.54 -0.32
N LEU A 170 -15.02 10.42 0.02
CA LEU A 170 -14.53 9.08 -0.37
C LEU A 170 -14.52 8.89 -1.89
N LYS A 171 -15.54 9.42 -2.59
CA LYS A 171 -15.59 9.40 -4.04
C LYS A 171 -14.44 10.22 -4.65
N GLN A 172 -14.22 11.43 -4.16
CA GLN A 172 -13.12 12.28 -4.61
C GLN A 172 -11.75 11.63 -4.38
N ILE A 173 -11.56 10.88 -3.28
CA ILE A 173 -10.32 10.09 -3.07
C ILE A 173 -10.13 9.07 -4.20
N LEU A 174 -11.19 8.39 -4.64
CA LEU A 174 -11.12 7.40 -5.74
C LEU A 174 -10.96 8.05 -7.12
N GLU A 175 -11.30 9.33 -7.24
CA GLU A 175 -11.16 10.13 -8.46
C GLU A 175 -9.82 10.86 -8.55
N LEU A 176 -8.96 10.73 -7.53
CA LEU A 176 -7.58 11.23 -7.61
C LEU A 176 -6.87 10.55 -8.78
N ASN A 177 -6.33 11.37 -9.67
CA ASN A 177 -5.61 10.90 -10.84
C ASN A 177 -4.11 10.76 -10.53
N ASN A 178 -3.46 9.85 -11.27
CA ASN A 178 -2.02 9.85 -11.38
C ASN A 178 -1.60 10.98 -12.34
N ASP A 179 -0.87 11.96 -11.84
CA ASP A 179 -0.38 13.10 -12.61
C ASP A 179 0.95 12.81 -13.34
N PHE A 180 1.41 11.56 -13.36
CA PHE A 180 2.60 11.16 -14.11
C PHE A 180 2.36 11.16 -15.63
N PRO A 181 3.27 11.74 -16.44
CA PRO A 181 4.43 12.54 -16.02
C PRO A 181 4.03 13.99 -15.68
N ASN A 182 4.60 14.51 -14.58
CA ASN A 182 4.32 15.86 -14.10
C ASN A 182 5.45 16.84 -14.44
N GLU A 183 5.29 18.11 -14.06
CA GLU A 183 6.27 19.19 -14.33
C GLU A 183 7.67 18.94 -13.74
N LYS A 184 7.80 18.05 -12.74
CA LYS A 184 9.08 17.68 -12.14
C LYS A 184 9.82 16.63 -12.97
N THR A 185 9.12 15.92 -13.87
CA THR A 185 9.69 14.87 -14.70
C THR A 185 10.61 15.44 -15.77
N LYS A 186 11.93 15.28 -15.59
CA LYS A 186 12.95 15.81 -16.52
C LYS A 186 13.17 14.94 -17.75
N SER A 187 12.91 13.64 -17.64
CA SER A 187 13.21 12.66 -18.69
C SER A 187 12.28 11.46 -18.54
N LEU A 188 11.98 10.82 -19.67
CA LEU A 188 11.13 9.64 -19.74
C LEU A 188 11.89 8.47 -20.35
N LEU A 189 11.81 7.32 -19.71
CA LEU A 189 12.28 6.04 -20.26
C LEU A 189 11.06 5.19 -20.60
N GLN A 190 10.80 5.00 -21.89
CA GLN A 190 9.73 4.13 -22.37
C GLN A 190 10.31 2.78 -22.78
N LEU A 191 9.82 1.70 -22.17
CA LEU A 191 10.14 0.33 -22.55
C LEU A 191 9.02 -0.22 -23.43
N THR A 192 9.30 -0.38 -24.72
CA THR A 192 8.34 -0.94 -25.69
C THR A 192 8.75 -2.36 -26.04
N LEU A 193 7.81 -3.30 -25.89
CA LEU A 193 7.96 -4.71 -26.24
C LEU A 193 7.03 -5.04 -27.40
N SER A 194 7.54 -5.74 -28.41
CA SER A 194 6.74 -6.26 -29.52
C SER A 194 7.21 -7.65 -29.91
N SER A 195 6.26 -8.52 -30.24
CA SER A 195 6.48 -9.80 -30.91
C SER A 195 5.27 -10.11 -31.79
N GLU A 196 5.50 -10.86 -32.88
CA GLU A 196 4.44 -11.38 -33.74
C GLU A 196 3.64 -12.51 -33.06
N ASN A 197 4.23 -13.14 -32.04
CA ASN A 197 3.63 -14.22 -31.28
C ASN A 197 3.25 -13.76 -29.87
N ILE A 198 1.97 -13.88 -29.51
CA ILE A 198 1.48 -13.44 -28.21
C ILE A 198 2.06 -14.25 -27.03
N HIS A 199 2.32 -15.54 -27.21
CA HIS A 199 2.94 -16.37 -26.18
C HIS A 199 4.35 -15.88 -25.88
N GLU A 200 5.13 -15.63 -26.93
CA GLU A 200 6.48 -15.09 -26.81
C GLU A 200 6.44 -13.72 -26.14
N LEU A 201 5.53 -12.82 -26.56
CA LEU A 201 5.36 -11.51 -25.94
C LEU A 201 5.09 -11.62 -24.43
N HIS A 202 4.27 -12.58 -23.99
CA HIS A 202 4.02 -12.82 -22.57
C HIS A 202 5.29 -13.28 -21.83
N GLU A 203 6.12 -14.14 -22.44
CA GLU A 203 7.41 -14.53 -21.88
C GLU A 203 8.38 -13.35 -21.76
N TRP A 204 8.47 -12.51 -22.79
CA TRP A 204 9.26 -11.27 -22.76
C TRP A 204 8.80 -10.30 -21.67
N ILE A 205 7.47 -10.11 -21.52
CA ILE A 205 6.90 -9.28 -20.45
C ILE A 205 7.29 -9.85 -19.09
N GLY A 206 7.16 -11.16 -18.87
CA GLY A 206 7.58 -11.81 -17.63
C GLY A 206 9.07 -11.64 -17.34
N TRP A 207 9.90 -11.80 -18.37
CA TRP A 207 11.35 -11.65 -18.29
C TRP A 207 11.77 -10.23 -17.90
N ILE A 208 11.17 -9.20 -18.50
CA ILE A 208 11.41 -7.79 -18.12
C ILE A 208 10.92 -7.51 -16.70
N LYS A 209 9.69 -7.91 -16.36
CA LYS A 209 9.12 -7.70 -15.02
C LYS A 209 10.00 -8.30 -13.91
N SER A 210 10.63 -9.45 -14.17
CA SER A 210 11.55 -10.08 -13.22
C SER A 210 12.84 -9.29 -12.94
N ARG A 211 13.21 -8.36 -13.83
CA ARG A 211 14.45 -7.54 -13.74
C ARG A 211 14.19 -6.09 -13.41
N LEU A 212 12.95 -5.62 -13.55
CA LEU A 212 12.59 -4.22 -13.39
C LEU A 212 12.96 -3.68 -12.00
N VAL A 213 12.67 -4.44 -10.94
CA VAL A 213 13.03 -4.06 -9.56
C VAL A 213 14.54 -3.82 -9.41
N ARG A 214 15.36 -4.73 -9.95
CA ARG A 214 16.82 -4.58 -9.89
C ARG A 214 17.27 -3.36 -10.68
N PHE A 215 16.73 -3.16 -11.88
CA PHE A 215 17.04 -2.01 -12.71
C PHE A 215 16.72 -0.68 -12.01
N ILE A 216 15.53 -0.56 -11.40
CA ILE A 216 15.12 0.64 -10.66
C ILE A 216 16.05 0.87 -9.47
N ASN A 217 16.39 -0.18 -8.70
CA ASN A 217 17.32 -0.08 -7.59
C ASN A 217 18.70 0.39 -8.05
N ASP A 218 19.25 -0.20 -9.12
CA ASP A 218 20.56 0.20 -9.66
C ASP A 218 20.53 1.68 -10.11
N CYS A 219 19.44 2.14 -10.72
CA CYS A 219 19.26 3.54 -11.09
C CYS A 219 19.19 4.49 -9.87
N GLU A 220 18.58 4.08 -8.76
CA GLU A 220 18.48 4.89 -7.55
C GLU A 220 19.80 4.89 -6.75
N GLU A 221 20.39 3.71 -6.53
CA GLU A 221 21.55 3.53 -5.65
C GLU A 221 22.88 3.88 -6.33
N GLU A 222 23.09 3.43 -7.57
CA GLU A 222 24.37 3.61 -8.28
C GLU A 222 24.39 4.89 -9.12
N CYS A 223 23.26 5.28 -9.69
CA CYS A 223 23.15 6.46 -10.56
C CYS A 223 22.57 7.70 -9.85
N HIS A 224 22.11 7.54 -8.59
CA HIS A 224 21.50 8.62 -7.79
C HIS A 224 20.32 9.32 -8.49
N LEU A 225 19.52 8.56 -9.24
CA LEU A 225 18.34 9.07 -9.93
C LEU A 225 17.10 9.02 -9.02
N ILE A 226 16.23 10.03 -9.17
CA ILE A 226 14.89 10.02 -8.58
C ILE A 226 13.95 9.40 -9.62
N ILE A 227 13.27 8.33 -9.23
CA ILE A 227 12.49 7.50 -10.16
C ILE A 227 11.02 7.45 -9.74
N GLU A 228 10.15 7.60 -10.73
CA GLU A 228 8.72 7.36 -10.66
C GLU A 228 8.38 6.36 -11.77
N THR A 229 7.61 5.33 -11.44
CA THR A 229 7.26 4.22 -12.35
C THR A 229 5.77 4.08 -12.51
#